data_AF-A0A0D1WD90-F1
#
_entry.id   AF-A0A0D1WD90-F1
#
_cell.length_a   1.000
_cell.length_b   1.000
_cell.length_c   1.000
_cell.angle_alpha   90.00
_cell.angle_beta   90.00
_cell.angle_gamma   90.00
#
_symmetry.space_group_name_H-M   'P 1'
#
loop_
_entity.id
_entity.type
_entity.pdbx_description
1 polymer ?
#
loop_
_entity_poly.entity_id
_entity_poly.type
_entity_poly.pdbx_seq_one_letter_code
_entity_poly.pdbx_strand_id
1 'polypeptide(L)'
;MPSNEMIKYFDDFFIDANFRDLPVNTHYKLYPQPSRSSEAFGSFNIYLPDGYETSSERYPVLYWLHGGMQTQRQSFWAIEYYHAAMARGEMPRTIIVSPQAHPVGWYADSNDGSRPLATIMSHDLVQHIDVTYRTIASRETRWFEGFSMGGYGKLHLGFRYPELAHWGYYEANHPTTLLQVNGDKIKSGQTLVRLLSGSDDTRLAEAIARMKKCLVELEVPFRDIEVKNVAHEYGAFLEGTGSYSYDYWKEAAARIPQNSPRTVLDIQSLNLKNRSRTLVFLER
;
A
#
# COMPACT_ATOMS: atom_id res chain seq x y z
N MET A 1 24.24 -2.56 -22.29
CA MET A 1 23.42 -3.35 -21.35
C MET A 1 24.18 -3.47 -20.03
N PRO A 2 23.52 -3.64 -18.87
CA PRO A 2 24.18 -3.97 -17.60
C PRO A 2 24.99 -5.28 -17.72
N SER A 3 26.01 -5.47 -16.88
CA SER A 3 26.74 -6.74 -16.81
C SER A 3 25.95 -7.80 -16.04
N ASN A 4 26.23 -9.09 -16.30
CA ASN A 4 25.57 -10.20 -15.60
C ASN A 4 25.83 -10.17 -14.07
N GLU A 5 26.98 -9.69 -13.62
CA GLU A 5 27.27 -9.46 -12.19
C GLU A 5 26.37 -8.37 -11.60
N MET A 6 26.11 -7.30 -12.34
CA MET A 6 25.23 -6.21 -11.89
C MET A 6 23.77 -6.66 -11.85
N ILE A 7 23.34 -7.55 -12.76
CA ILE A 7 22.02 -8.19 -12.73
C ILE A 7 21.90 -9.08 -11.48
N LYS A 8 22.88 -9.95 -11.22
CA LYS A 8 22.90 -10.80 -10.01
C LYS A 8 22.87 -9.96 -8.73
N TYR A 9 23.69 -8.91 -8.65
CA TYR A 9 23.70 -7.98 -7.52
C TYR A 9 22.35 -7.28 -7.31
N PHE A 10 21.60 -6.99 -8.39
CA PHE A 10 20.24 -6.44 -8.28
C PHE A 10 19.17 -7.48 -7.96
N ASP A 11 19.35 -8.74 -8.38
CA ASP A 11 18.48 -9.85 -8.00
C ASP A 11 18.57 -10.17 -6.50
N ASP A 12 19.75 -10.03 -5.89
CA ASP A 12 19.96 -10.22 -4.45
C ASP A 12 19.12 -9.24 -3.59
N PHE A 13 18.79 -8.03 -4.07
CA PHE A 13 18.00 -7.05 -3.30
C PHE A 13 16.53 -7.41 -3.10
N PHE A 14 15.99 -8.40 -3.81
CA PHE A 14 14.65 -8.93 -3.55
C PHE A 14 14.59 -9.82 -2.30
N ILE A 15 15.75 -10.26 -1.79
CA ILE A 15 15.89 -11.13 -0.62
C ILE A 15 16.67 -10.36 0.46
N ASP A 16 15.98 -9.87 1.49
CA ASP A 16 16.67 -9.35 2.68
C ASP A 16 17.27 -10.55 3.43
N ALA A 17 18.60 -10.70 3.36
CA ALA A 17 19.31 -11.79 4.02
C ALA A 17 19.29 -11.70 5.56
N ASN A 18 18.81 -10.58 6.14
CA ASN A 18 18.70 -10.42 7.59
C ASN A 18 17.28 -10.72 8.10
N PHE A 19 17.05 -12.00 8.42
CA PHE A 19 15.79 -12.53 8.95
C PHE A 19 15.72 -12.59 10.49
N ARG A 20 16.57 -11.84 11.20
CA ARG A 20 16.65 -11.82 12.67
C ARG A 20 15.87 -10.67 13.30
N ASP A 21 15.64 -10.80 14.60
CA ASP A 21 15.06 -9.77 15.47
C ASP A 21 13.68 -9.29 14.97
N LEU A 22 12.84 -10.27 14.57
CA LEU A 22 11.49 -10.03 14.09
C LEU A 22 10.58 -9.58 15.25
N PRO A 23 9.66 -8.62 15.04
CA PRO A 23 8.65 -8.25 16.03
C PRO A 23 7.72 -9.42 16.43
N VAL A 24 6.93 -9.20 17.47
CA VAL A 24 5.90 -10.15 17.92
C VAL A 24 5.01 -10.61 16.75
N ASN A 25 4.68 -11.91 16.75
CA ASN A 25 3.90 -12.61 15.71
C ASN A 25 4.38 -12.38 14.25
N THR A 26 5.64 -11.98 14.05
CA THR A 26 6.18 -11.68 12.73
C THR A 26 7.09 -12.79 12.23
N HIS A 27 6.91 -13.18 10.97
CA HIS A 27 7.64 -14.26 10.34
C HIS A 27 8.29 -13.79 9.04
N TYR A 28 9.58 -14.09 8.86
CA TYR A 28 10.25 -13.96 7.58
C TYR A 28 9.87 -15.10 6.65
N LYS A 29 9.59 -14.81 5.37
CA LYS A 29 9.17 -15.77 4.35
C LYS A 29 9.76 -15.42 2.99
N LEU A 30 9.83 -16.43 2.12
CA LEU A 30 10.13 -16.29 0.69
C LEU A 30 8.89 -16.63 -0.14
N TYR A 31 8.76 -16.00 -1.31
CA TYR A 31 7.70 -16.28 -2.29
C TYR A 31 8.27 -16.28 -3.72
N PRO A 32 7.72 -17.10 -4.63
CA PRO A 32 8.11 -17.08 -6.04
C PRO A 32 7.65 -15.77 -6.70
N GLN A 33 8.47 -15.26 -7.63
CA GLN A 33 8.20 -14.07 -8.42
C GLN A 33 8.21 -14.42 -9.92
N PRO A 34 7.20 -15.17 -10.42
CA PRO A 34 7.13 -15.61 -11.82
C PRO A 34 7.16 -14.46 -12.83
N SER A 35 6.80 -13.23 -12.44
CA SER A 35 6.93 -12.04 -13.28
C SER A 35 8.39 -11.65 -13.59
N ARG A 36 9.38 -12.14 -12.82
CA ARG A 36 10.83 -12.03 -13.14
C ARG A 36 11.34 -13.24 -13.91
N SER A 37 11.19 -14.43 -13.33
CA SER A 37 11.54 -15.73 -13.95
C SER A 37 10.93 -16.90 -13.17
N SER A 38 10.98 -18.10 -13.74
CA SER A 38 10.53 -19.34 -13.07
C SER A 38 11.34 -19.74 -11.83
N GLU A 39 12.54 -19.18 -11.67
CA GLU A 39 13.46 -19.46 -10.55
C GLU A 39 13.60 -18.27 -9.59
N ALA A 40 12.96 -17.13 -9.89
CA ALA A 40 13.06 -15.92 -9.09
C ALA A 40 12.24 -16.02 -7.80
N PHE A 41 12.83 -15.60 -6.70
CA PHE A 41 12.18 -15.43 -5.41
C PHE A 41 12.34 -13.99 -4.89
N GLY A 42 11.39 -13.58 -4.07
CA GLY A 42 11.53 -12.43 -3.18
C GLY A 42 11.27 -12.82 -1.73
N SER A 43 11.57 -11.90 -0.83
CA SER A 43 11.30 -12.01 0.61
C SER A 43 10.18 -11.08 1.06
N PHE A 44 9.51 -11.45 2.14
CA PHE A 44 8.57 -10.60 2.87
C PHE A 44 8.62 -10.93 4.37
N ASN A 45 8.34 -9.95 5.21
CA ASN A 45 7.92 -10.18 6.58
C ASN A 45 6.39 -10.22 6.63
N ILE A 46 5.82 -11.13 7.42
CA ILE A 46 4.38 -11.20 7.66
C ILE A 46 4.07 -11.23 9.16
N TYR A 47 3.28 -10.28 9.63
CA TYR A 47 2.66 -10.29 10.95
C TYR A 47 1.30 -11.00 10.88
N LEU A 48 1.04 -11.88 11.84
CA LEU A 48 -0.23 -12.58 12.01
C LEU A 48 -0.92 -12.12 13.32
N PRO A 49 -2.22 -11.79 13.32
CA PRO A 49 -2.90 -11.32 14.53
C PRO A 49 -3.05 -12.40 15.61
N ASP A 50 -3.14 -12.01 16.87
CA ASP A 50 -3.18 -12.95 18.01
C ASP A 50 -4.28 -14.02 17.87
N GLY A 51 -3.93 -15.29 18.04
CA GLY A 51 -4.87 -16.41 17.86
C GLY A 51 -5.18 -16.77 16.40
N TYR A 52 -4.42 -16.23 15.43
CA TYR A 52 -4.47 -16.66 14.03
C TYR A 52 -4.39 -18.19 13.90
N GLU A 53 -3.39 -18.82 14.52
CA GLU A 53 -3.15 -20.28 14.42
C GLU A 53 -4.27 -21.15 15.02
N THR A 54 -5.02 -20.61 15.99
CA THR A 54 -6.08 -21.34 16.70
C THR A 54 -7.48 -21.09 16.14
N SER A 55 -7.63 -20.22 15.12
CA SER A 55 -8.93 -19.84 14.57
C SER A 55 -9.04 -20.08 13.06
N SER A 56 -10.29 -20.22 12.60
CA SER A 56 -10.66 -20.28 11.18
C SER A 56 -11.08 -18.91 10.61
N GLU A 57 -10.91 -17.83 11.38
CA GLU A 57 -11.19 -16.46 10.96
C GLU A 57 -10.34 -16.08 9.74
N ARG A 58 -10.90 -15.23 8.87
CA ARG A 58 -10.20 -14.65 7.72
C ARG A 58 -10.01 -13.15 7.96
N TYR A 59 -8.85 -12.64 7.57
CA TYR A 59 -8.39 -11.30 7.95
C TYR A 59 -8.22 -10.37 6.74
N PRO A 60 -8.49 -9.05 6.88
CA PRO A 60 -7.96 -8.06 5.96
C PRO A 60 -6.42 -8.08 5.95
N VAL A 61 -5.82 -7.56 4.88
CA VAL A 61 -4.38 -7.53 4.67
C VAL A 61 -3.90 -6.11 4.42
N LEU A 62 -2.91 -5.67 5.20
CA LEU A 62 -2.19 -4.42 5.02
C LEU A 62 -0.81 -4.69 4.42
N TYR A 63 -0.60 -4.25 3.17
CA TYR A 63 0.69 -4.29 2.50
C TYR A 63 1.48 -3.03 2.86
N TRP A 64 2.55 -3.16 3.64
CA TRP A 64 3.37 -2.05 4.13
C TRP A 64 4.67 -1.93 3.35
N LEU A 65 4.88 -0.79 2.68
CA LEU A 65 5.96 -0.57 1.71
C LEU A 65 7.06 0.34 2.28
N HIS A 66 8.31 -0.10 2.15
CA HIS A 66 9.47 0.59 2.68
C HIS A 66 9.93 1.79 1.81
N GLY A 67 10.69 2.68 2.44
CA GLY A 67 11.32 3.84 1.80
C GLY A 67 12.49 3.47 0.89
N GLY A 68 13.01 4.49 0.19
CA GLY A 68 14.21 4.34 -0.63
C GLY A 68 15.44 4.08 0.26
N MET A 69 16.35 3.23 -0.22
CA MET A 69 17.51 2.72 0.52
C MET A 69 17.20 2.00 1.83
N GLN A 70 15.94 1.56 2.03
CA GLN A 70 15.51 0.76 3.18
C GLN A 70 15.21 -0.69 2.76
N THR A 71 14.95 -1.55 3.74
CA THR A 71 14.43 -2.90 3.52
C THR A 71 13.05 -3.07 4.16
N GLN A 72 12.42 -4.21 3.93
CA GLN A 72 11.21 -4.68 4.62
C GLN A 72 11.25 -4.57 6.15
N ARG A 73 12.44 -4.50 6.78
CA ARG A 73 12.60 -4.31 8.24
C ARG A 73 12.18 -2.93 8.73
N GLN A 74 12.05 -1.93 7.83
CA GLN A 74 11.51 -0.62 8.21
C GLN A 74 10.04 -0.71 8.71
N SER A 75 9.33 -1.78 8.37
CA SER A 75 7.97 -2.04 8.85
C SER A 75 7.88 -2.37 10.34
N PHE A 76 8.98 -2.71 11.03
CA PHE A 76 8.93 -3.25 12.40
C PHE A 76 8.21 -2.33 13.38
N TRP A 77 8.50 -1.03 13.33
CA TRP A 77 7.81 -0.01 14.13
C TRP A 77 6.30 0.05 13.81
N ALA A 78 5.94 -0.06 12.53
CA ALA A 78 4.53 -0.05 12.11
C ALA A 78 3.80 -1.33 12.58
N ILE A 79 4.47 -2.49 12.55
CA ILE A 79 3.92 -3.74 13.07
C ILE A 79 3.64 -3.63 14.56
N GLU A 80 4.57 -3.12 15.37
CA GLU A 80 4.37 -2.92 16.81
C GLU A 80 3.23 -1.92 17.09
N TYR A 81 3.18 -0.81 16.35
CA TYR A 81 2.13 0.20 16.45
C TYR A 81 0.73 -0.39 16.14
N TYR A 82 0.59 -1.12 15.04
CA TYR A 82 -0.68 -1.73 14.64
C TYR A 82 -1.06 -2.93 15.51
N HIS A 83 -0.09 -3.73 15.99
CA HIS A 83 -0.32 -4.79 16.98
C HIS A 83 -0.96 -4.20 18.26
N ALA A 84 -0.38 -3.13 18.79
CA ALA A 84 -0.92 -2.47 19.98
C ALA A 84 -2.33 -1.89 19.75
N ALA A 85 -2.61 -1.35 18.56
CA ALA A 85 -3.96 -0.88 18.19
C ALA A 85 -4.97 -2.03 18.06
N MET A 86 -4.57 -3.17 17.48
CA MET A 86 -5.40 -4.38 17.41
C MET A 86 -5.69 -4.96 18.81
N ALA A 87 -4.69 -5.02 19.70
CA ALA A 87 -4.84 -5.51 21.06
C ALA A 87 -5.80 -4.65 21.90
N ARG A 88 -5.89 -3.34 21.62
CA ARG A 88 -6.88 -2.43 22.24
C ARG A 88 -8.25 -2.43 21.55
N GLY A 89 -8.41 -3.12 20.44
CA GLY A 89 -9.66 -3.12 19.64
C GLY A 89 -9.88 -1.82 18.84
N GLU A 90 -8.87 -0.96 18.71
CA GLU A 90 -8.92 0.29 17.94
C GLU A 90 -8.75 0.05 16.43
N MET A 91 -8.18 -1.10 16.06
CA MET A 91 -8.00 -1.55 14.68
C MET A 91 -8.55 -2.97 14.53
N PRO A 92 -9.24 -3.31 13.41
CA PRO A 92 -9.60 -4.70 13.11
C PRO A 92 -8.36 -5.60 13.10
N ARG A 93 -8.52 -6.85 13.56
CA ARG A 93 -7.48 -7.89 13.46
C ARG A 93 -7.07 -8.03 11.99
N THR A 94 -5.80 -7.79 11.68
CA THR A 94 -5.29 -7.56 10.32
C THR A 94 -3.95 -8.28 10.14
N ILE A 95 -3.75 -8.94 8.99
CA ILE A 95 -2.45 -9.46 8.56
C ILE A 95 -1.64 -8.28 8.00
N ILE A 96 -0.37 -8.14 8.37
CA ILE A 96 0.51 -7.10 7.79
C ILE A 96 1.60 -7.79 6.98
N VAL A 97 1.69 -7.49 5.69
CA VAL A 97 2.68 -8.02 4.75
C VAL A 97 3.63 -6.91 4.37
N SER A 98 4.93 -7.09 4.66
CA SER A 98 5.97 -6.10 4.35
C SER A 98 6.95 -6.73 3.36
N PRO A 99 6.74 -6.55 2.04
CA PRO A 99 7.60 -7.15 1.04
C PRO A 99 8.92 -6.39 0.90
N GLN A 100 9.99 -7.14 0.65
CA GLN A 100 11.24 -6.58 0.20
C GLN A 100 11.14 -6.17 -1.27
N ALA A 101 11.55 -4.94 -1.57
CA ALA A 101 11.64 -4.37 -2.90
C ALA A 101 13.04 -3.80 -3.16
N HIS A 102 13.30 -3.46 -4.42
CA HIS A 102 14.57 -2.84 -4.80
C HIS A 102 14.78 -1.50 -4.06
N PRO A 103 15.97 -1.18 -3.53
CA PRO A 103 16.22 0.02 -2.71
C PRO A 103 15.97 1.34 -3.45
N VAL A 104 16.02 1.33 -4.79
CA VAL A 104 15.62 2.43 -5.66
C VAL A 104 14.78 1.90 -6.82
N GLY A 105 13.55 2.36 -6.97
CA GLY A 105 12.64 1.80 -7.99
C GLY A 105 11.19 2.25 -7.91
N TRP A 106 10.79 2.96 -6.84
CA TRP A 106 9.49 3.62 -6.75
C TRP A 106 8.27 2.68 -6.89
N TYR A 107 8.48 1.38 -6.66
CA TYR A 107 7.49 0.31 -6.88
C TYR A 107 6.87 0.34 -8.29
N ALA A 108 7.62 0.85 -9.28
CA ALA A 108 7.20 0.99 -10.66
C ALA A 108 7.90 -0.04 -11.56
N ASP A 109 7.20 -0.52 -12.59
CA ASP A 109 7.82 -1.36 -13.62
C ASP A 109 8.81 -0.52 -14.45
N SER A 110 10.01 -1.04 -14.71
CA SER A 110 10.95 -0.37 -15.61
C SER A 110 10.46 -0.40 -17.06
N ASN A 111 10.79 0.63 -17.85
CA ASN A 111 10.34 0.77 -19.24
C ASN A 111 10.81 -0.36 -20.18
N ASP A 112 11.88 -1.07 -19.81
CA ASP A 112 12.43 -2.24 -20.51
C ASP A 112 11.89 -3.58 -19.98
N GLY A 113 10.98 -3.57 -19.00
CA GLY A 113 10.43 -4.76 -18.35
C GLY A 113 11.39 -5.52 -17.42
N SER A 114 12.67 -5.13 -17.35
CA SER A 114 13.70 -5.85 -16.57
C SER A 114 13.45 -5.88 -15.06
N ARG A 115 12.70 -4.89 -14.53
CA ARG A 115 12.34 -4.78 -13.11
C ARG A 115 10.84 -4.52 -12.99
N PRO A 116 10.01 -5.57 -13.03
CA PRO A 116 8.55 -5.45 -12.97
C PRO A 116 8.07 -5.29 -11.51
N LEU A 117 8.59 -4.28 -10.80
CA LEU A 117 8.34 -4.07 -9.37
C LEU A 117 6.86 -3.84 -9.07
N ALA A 118 6.13 -3.20 -9.97
CA ALA A 118 4.72 -2.94 -9.76
C ALA A 118 3.92 -4.24 -9.89
N THR A 119 4.23 -5.03 -10.91
CA THR A 119 3.59 -6.32 -11.19
C THR A 119 3.89 -7.36 -10.10
N ILE A 120 5.13 -7.45 -9.62
CA ILE A 120 5.52 -8.34 -8.51
C ILE A 120 4.65 -8.09 -7.27
N MET A 121 4.43 -6.83 -6.93
CA MET A 121 3.76 -6.45 -5.68
C MET A 121 2.24 -6.55 -5.77
N SER A 122 1.66 -6.26 -6.94
CA SER A 122 0.22 -6.32 -7.15
C SER A 122 -0.27 -7.74 -7.49
N HIS A 123 0.50 -8.50 -8.27
CA HIS A 123 0.11 -9.81 -8.80
C HIS A 123 0.76 -10.95 -8.01
N ASP A 124 2.08 -11.13 -8.15
CA ASP A 124 2.80 -12.31 -7.63
C ASP A 124 2.68 -12.43 -6.11
N LEU A 125 2.93 -11.32 -5.38
CA LEU A 125 2.83 -11.27 -3.93
C LEU A 125 1.38 -11.45 -3.46
N VAL A 126 0.42 -10.72 -4.04
CA VAL A 126 -0.99 -10.80 -3.61
C VAL A 126 -1.54 -12.22 -3.79
N GLN A 127 -1.28 -12.85 -4.93
CA GLN A 127 -1.68 -14.24 -5.18
C GLN A 127 -1.02 -15.20 -4.20
N HIS A 128 0.28 -15.06 -3.94
CA HIS A 128 0.97 -15.88 -2.95
C HIS A 128 0.34 -15.73 -1.56
N ILE A 129 0.03 -14.50 -1.13
CA ILE A 129 -0.56 -14.22 0.17
C ILE A 129 -1.99 -14.77 0.29
N ASP A 130 -2.85 -14.53 -0.70
CA ASP A 130 -4.25 -14.98 -0.67
C ASP A 130 -4.41 -16.51 -0.79
N VAL A 131 -3.44 -17.21 -1.41
CA VAL A 131 -3.39 -18.68 -1.47
C VAL A 131 -2.81 -19.28 -0.19
N THR A 132 -1.80 -18.65 0.42
CA THR A 132 -1.04 -19.22 1.54
C THR A 132 -1.66 -18.91 2.92
N TYR A 133 -2.37 -17.78 3.06
CA TYR A 133 -2.88 -17.30 4.34
C TYR A 133 -4.41 -17.16 4.36
N ARG A 134 -5.01 -17.12 5.56
CA ARG A 134 -6.45 -16.91 5.78
C ARG A 134 -6.81 -15.44 5.57
N THR A 135 -6.73 -14.97 4.34
CA THR A 135 -7.14 -13.61 3.97
C THR A 135 -8.63 -13.51 3.68
N ILE A 136 -9.19 -12.31 3.79
CA ILE A 136 -10.38 -11.91 3.04
C ILE A 136 -9.85 -11.39 1.70
N ALA A 137 -9.97 -12.19 0.65
CA ALA A 137 -9.43 -11.85 -0.67
C ALA A 137 -10.33 -10.87 -1.44
N SER A 138 -10.65 -9.71 -0.85
CA SER A 138 -11.46 -8.65 -1.46
C SER A 138 -10.69 -7.34 -1.57
N ARG A 139 -11.03 -6.53 -2.57
CA ARG A 139 -10.46 -5.19 -2.81
C ARG A 139 -10.62 -4.26 -1.60
N GLU A 140 -11.74 -4.36 -0.89
CA GLU A 140 -12.10 -3.51 0.27
C GLU A 140 -11.30 -3.87 1.52
N THR A 141 -10.74 -5.08 1.54
CA THR A 141 -9.98 -5.66 2.65
C THR A 141 -8.49 -5.81 2.31
N ARG A 142 -8.06 -5.28 1.16
CA ARG A 142 -6.67 -5.19 0.72
C ARG A 142 -6.20 -3.74 0.77
N TRP A 143 -5.40 -3.41 1.77
CA TRP A 143 -4.92 -2.05 2.04
C TRP A 143 -3.43 -1.93 1.73
N PHE A 144 -2.99 -0.74 1.30
CA PHE A 144 -1.57 -0.44 1.08
C PHE A 144 -1.18 0.79 1.89
N GLU A 145 -0.07 0.70 2.62
CA GLU A 145 0.54 1.79 3.39
C GLU A 145 2.05 1.81 3.12
N GLY A 146 2.75 2.90 3.42
CA GLY A 146 4.18 2.98 3.18
C GLY A 146 4.77 4.37 3.33
N PHE A 147 6.09 4.41 3.56
CA PHE A 147 6.83 5.63 3.85
C PHE A 147 7.72 6.07 2.68
N SER A 148 7.78 7.38 2.40
CA SER A 148 8.64 7.95 1.34
C SER A 148 8.47 7.26 -0.03
N MET A 149 9.46 6.49 -0.51
CA MET A 149 9.33 5.67 -1.74
C MET A 149 8.16 4.69 -1.67
N GLY A 150 7.86 4.08 -0.52
CA GLY A 150 6.69 3.24 -0.31
C GLY A 150 5.39 4.02 -0.21
N GLY A 151 5.45 5.29 0.21
CA GLY A 151 4.33 6.22 0.17
C GLY A 151 3.97 6.64 -1.26
N TYR A 152 4.96 6.81 -2.13
CA TYR A 152 4.76 6.86 -3.59
C TYR A 152 4.28 5.50 -4.11
N GLY A 153 4.88 4.40 -3.65
CA GLY A 153 4.59 3.05 -4.11
C GLY A 153 3.15 2.61 -3.88
N LYS A 154 2.56 2.90 -2.71
CA LYS A 154 1.15 2.59 -2.43
C LYS A 154 0.21 3.34 -3.38
N LEU A 155 0.56 4.59 -3.71
CA LEU A 155 -0.17 5.38 -4.70
C LEU A 155 0.03 4.81 -6.10
N HIS A 156 1.25 4.50 -6.51
CA HIS A 156 1.55 3.92 -7.82
C HIS A 156 0.88 2.56 -8.06
N LEU A 157 1.01 1.62 -7.10
CA LEU A 157 0.38 0.30 -7.16
C LEU A 157 -1.15 0.42 -7.17
N GLY A 158 -1.69 1.23 -6.24
CA GLY A 158 -3.11 1.55 -6.20
C GLY A 158 -3.58 2.11 -7.55
N PHE A 159 -2.85 3.04 -8.15
CA PHE A 159 -3.19 3.72 -9.41
C PHE A 159 -2.95 2.91 -10.69
N ARG A 160 -2.22 1.78 -10.61
CA ARG A 160 -1.86 0.94 -11.77
C ARG A 160 -2.70 -0.34 -11.86
N TYR A 161 -3.23 -0.84 -10.73
CA TYR A 161 -3.93 -2.12 -10.65
C TYR A 161 -5.31 -2.03 -9.95
N PRO A 162 -6.28 -1.28 -10.51
CA PRO A 162 -7.61 -1.00 -9.93
C PRO A 162 -8.38 -2.20 -9.38
N GLU A 163 -8.16 -3.35 -10.00
CA GLU A 163 -8.78 -4.64 -9.72
C GLU A 163 -8.15 -5.37 -8.54
N LEU A 164 -6.87 -5.11 -8.25
CA LEU A 164 -6.13 -5.65 -7.10
C LEU A 164 -6.28 -4.73 -5.88
N ALA A 165 -6.29 -3.41 -6.10
CA ALA A 165 -6.88 -2.39 -5.24
C ALA A 165 -7.27 -1.18 -6.10
N HIS A 166 -8.40 -0.49 -5.85
CA HIS A 166 -8.80 0.68 -6.67
C HIS A 166 -7.63 1.68 -6.78
N TRP A 167 -7.22 2.14 -7.98
CA TRP A 167 -7.92 2.77 -9.10
C TRP A 167 -7.10 2.67 -10.41
N GLY A 168 -7.69 2.82 -11.60
CA GLY A 168 -6.94 2.89 -12.86
C GLY A 168 -6.67 4.33 -13.24
N TYR A 169 -5.61 4.93 -12.69
CA TYR A 169 -5.60 6.38 -12.49
C TYR A 169 -4.16 7.00 -12.44
N TYR A 170 -3.49 7.33 -13.59
CA TYR A 170 -2.28 8.21 -13.56
C TYR A 170 -2.31 9.54 -14.37
N GLU A 171 -2.76 9.62 -15.63
CA GLU A 171 -2.79 10.92 -16.36
C GLU A 171 -4.07 11.75 -16.17
N ALA A 172 -5.26 11.18 -16.31
CA ALA A 172 -6.54 11.85 -15.99
C ALA A 172 -6.79 11.99 -14.47
N ASN A 173 -5.71 11.91 -13.68
CA ASN A 173 -5.76 11.09 -12.48
C ASN A 173 -4.68 11.38 -11.41
N HIS A 174 -3.57 12.03 -11.77
CA HIS A 174 -2.69 12.72 -10.83
C HIS A 174 -3.55 13.43 -9.78
N PRO A 175 -3.21 13.46 -8.47
CA PRO A 175 -4.20 13.76 -7.43
C PRO A 175 -4.87 15.15 -7.58
N THR A 176 -4.24 16.12 -8.26
CA THR A 176 -4.89 17.39 -8.67
C THR A 176 -5.90 17.21 -9.83
N THR A 177 -5.60 16.40 -10.83
CA THR A 177 -6.51 16.05 -11.93
C THR A 177 -7.70 15.21 -11.43
N LEU A 178 -7.44 14.29 -10.49
CA LEU A 178 -8.43 13.53 -9.71
C LEU A 178 -9.48 14.45 -9.09
N LEU A 179 -8.96 15.48 -8.42
CA LEU A 179 -9.70 16.48 -7.71
C LEU A 179 -10.47 17.36 -8.69
N GLN A 180 -9.87 17.82 -9.79
CA GLN A 180 -10.54 18.54 -10.88
C GLN A 180 -11.73 17.77 -11.48
N VAL A 181 -11.61 16.46 -11.64
CA VAL A 181 -12.69 15.62 -12.21
C VAL A 181 -13.81 15.32 -11.21
N ASN A 182 -13.52 15.30 -9.91
CA ASN A 182 -14.47 14.84 -8.88
C ASN A 182 -14.83 15.89 -7.80
N GLY A 183 -14.35 17.13 -7.95
CA GLY A 183 -14.44 18.20 -6.95
C GLY A 183 -15.83 18.37 -6.36
N ASP A 184 -16.86 18.49 -7.22
CA ASP A 184 -18.24 18.66 -6.78
C ASP A 184 -18.76 17.50 -5.91
N LYS A 185 -18.34 16.25 -6.19
CA LYS A 185 -18.73 15.07 -5.39
C LYS A 185 -17.99 15.00 -4.05
N ILE A 186 -16.76 15.52 -3.99
CA ILE A 186 -16.00 15.61 -2.75
C ILE A 186 -16.55 16.77 -1.89
N LYS A 187 -16.86 17.90 -2.52
CA LYS A 187 -17.47 19.11 -1.94
C LYS A 187 -18.88 18.88 -1.37
N SER A 188 -19.71 18.12 -2.09
CA SER A 188 -21.08 17.76 -1.65
C SER A 188 -21.17 16.46 -0.84
N GLY A 189 -20.08 15.70 -0.75
CA GLY A 189 -20.00 14.42 -0.05
C GLY A 189 -19.63 14.54 1.43
N GLN A 190 -19.61 13.38 2.11
CA GLN A 190 -19.15 13.29 3.50
C GLN A 190 -17.62 13.19 3.64
N THR A 191 -16.88 13.13 2.53
CA THR A 191 -15.42 12.95 2.50
C THR A 191 -14.70 14.08 3.23
N LEU A 192 -13.84 13.71 4.18
CA LEU A 192 -12.91 14.63 4.83
C LEU A 192 -11.57 14.64 4.10
N VAL A 193 -11.04 15.83 3.85
CA VAL A 193 -9.70 16.04 3.28
C VAL A 193 -8.83 16.76 4.29
N ARG A 194 -7.64 16.21 4.59
CA ARG A 194 -6.60 16.92 5.35
C ARG A 194 -5.26 16.85 4.63
N LEU A 195 -4.52 17.94 4.69
CA LEU A 195 -3.10 18.03 4.34
C LEU A 195 -2.33 18.26 5.64
N LEU A 196 -1.31 17.43 5.88
CA LEU A 196 -0.37 17.57 6.98
C LEU A 196 1.02 17.77 6.37
N SER A 197 1.76 18.72 6.91
CA SER A 197 3.09 19.13 6.45
C SER A 197 3.90 19.69 7.62
N GLY A 198 5.21 19.84 7.45
CA GLY A 198 6.05 20.61 8.37
C GLY A 198 6.94 21.57 7.61
N SER A 199 7.26 22.71 8.24
CA SER A 199 7.91 23.84 7.56
C SER A 199 9.30 23.53 6.99
N ASP A 200 9.96 22.49 7.51
CA ASP A 200 11.34 22.15 7.17
C ASP A 200 11.39 20.97 6.18
N ASP A 201 10.24 20.33 5.90
CA ASP A 201 10.10 19.33 4.84
C ASP A 201 9.89 19.97 3.46
N THR A 202 10.95 20.60 2.96
CA THR A 202 10.95 21.24 1.63
C THR A 202 10.80 20.25 0.47
N ARG A 203 10.95 18.93 0.71
CA ARG A 203 11.00 17.88 -0.32
C ARG A 203 9.70 17.73 -1.10
N LEU A 204 8.57 18.02 -0.46
CA LEU A 204 7.23 17.90 -1.05
C LEU A 204 6.52 19.26 -1.17
N ALA A 205 7.18 20.36 -0.83
CA ALA A 205 6.58 21.70 -0.75
C ALA A 205 5.84 22.10 -2.05
N GLU A 206 6.44 21.89 -3.22
CA GLU A 206 5.77 22.21 -4.49
C GLU A 206 4.57 21.30 -4.81
N ALA A 207 4.62 20.03 -4.40
CA ALA A 207 3.51 19.08 -4.61
C ALA A 207 2.33 19.43 -3.71
N ILE A 208 2.63 19.75 -2.46
CA ILE A 208 1.68 20.23 -1.45
C ILE A 208 1.06 21.56 -1.89
N ALA A 209 1.85 22.52 -2.38
CA ALA A 209 1.35 23.79 -2.91
C ALA A 209 0.42 23.60 -4.12
N ARG A 210 0.78 22.72 -5.07
CA ARG A 210 -0.07 22.34 -6.21
C ARG A 210 -1.40 21.70 -5.76
N MET A 211 -1.38 20.88 -4.72
CA MET A 211 -2.59 20.29 -4.13
C MET A 211 -3.49 21.33 -3.45
N LYS A 212 -2.92 22.18 -2.57
CA LYS A 212 -3.64 23.27 -1.87
C LYS A 212 -4.37 24.17 -2.86
N LYS A 213 -3.66 24.61 -3.92
CA LYS A 213 -4.23 25.44 -4.99
C LYS A 213 -5.46 24.77 -5.63
N CYS A 214 -5.34 23.50 -5.99
CA CYS A 214 -6.42 22.75 -6.64
C CYS A 214 -7.65 22.55 -5.72
N LEU A 215 -7.45 22.36 -4.40
CA LEU A 215 -8.55 22.24 -3.44
C LEU A 215 -9.34 23.56 -3.30
N VAL A 216 -8.62 24.69 -3.28
CA VAL A 216 -9.22 26.03 -3.24
C VAL A 216 -9.98 26.34 -4.54
N GLU A 217 -9.40 26.07 -5.71
CA GLU A 217 -10.01 26.37 -7.02
C GLU A 217 -11.34 25.63 -7.27
N LEU A 218 -11.57 24.50 -6.59
CA LEU A 218 -12.80 23.71 -6.70
C LEU A 218 -13.74 23.86 -5.49
N GLU A 219 -13.40 24.76 -4.56
CA GLU A 219 -14.14 24.98 -3.31
C GLU A 219 -14.37 23.70 -2.49
N VAL A 220 -13.44 22.74 -2.55
CA VAL A 220 -13.52 21.49 -1.79
C VAL A 220 -13.09 21.76 -0.35
N PRO A 221 -13.93 21.50 0.67
CA PRO A 221 -13.55 21.72 2.06
C PRO A 221 -12.39 20.81 2.46
N PHE A 222 -11.28 21.41 2.86
CA PHE A 222 -10.12 20.72 3.38
C PHE A 222 -9.57 21.43 4.61
N ARG A 223 -8.79 20.70 5.39
CA ARG A 223 -7.98 21.27 6.47
C ARG A 223 -6.51 21.18 6.13
N ASP A 224 -5.80 22.25 6.39
CA ASP A 224 -4.37 22.39 6.11
C ASP A 224 -3.65 22.66 7.42
N ILE A 225 -2.67 21.83 7.75
CA ILE A 225 -1.82 22.03 8.93
C ILE A 225 -0.35 21.91 8.53
N GLU A 226 0.39 22.96 8.86
CA GLU A 226 1.83 23.02 8.77
C GLU A 226 2.40 23.11 10.19
N VAL A 227 3.20 22.11 10.57
CA VAL A 227 3.87 22.03 11.86
C VAL A 227 5.23 22.72 11.75
N LYS A 228 5.48 23.73 12.58
CA LYS A 228 6.74 24.51 12.52
C LYS A 228 7.93 23.71 13.04
N ASN A 229 9.07 23.90 12.39
CA ASN A 229 10.37 23.31 12.70
C ASN A 229 10.39 21.77 12.63
N VAL A 230 9.57 21.18 11.74
CA VAL A 230 9.50 19.73 11.53
C VAL A 230 9.90 19.39 10.10
N ALA A 231 10.95 18.56 9.99
CA ALA A 231 11.47 18.01 8.75
C ALA A 231 10.68 16.75 8.31
N HIS A 232 11.20 15.97 7.37
CA HIS A 232 10.54 14.78 6.81
C HIS A 232 10.52 13.58 7.79
N GLU A 233 9.82 13.72 8.92
CA GLU A 233 9.69 12.75 10.01
C GLU A 233 8.22 12.65 10.43
N TYR A 234 7.67 11.42 10.44
CA TYR A 234 6.24 11.17 10.56
C TYR A 234 5.70 11.31 11.99
N GLY A 235 6.47 10.91 13.01
CA GLY A 235 6.08 11.04 14.41
C GLY A 235 5.90 12.51 14.80
N ALA A 236 6.92 13.33 14.50
CA ALA A 236 6.95 14.76 14.75
C ALA A 236 5.81 15.53 14.05
N PHE A 237 5.39 15.11 12.84
CA PHE A 237 4.20 15.69 12.20
C PHE A 237 2.93 15.46 13.04
N LEU A 238 2.70 14.23 13.52
CA LEU A 238 1.48 13.91 14.27
C LEU A 238 1.50 14.55 15.65
N GLU A 239 2.60 14.42 16.40
CA GLU A 239 2.78 15.04 17.72
C GLU A 239 2.57 16.56 17.67
N GLY A 240 3.16 17.23 16.68
CA GLY A 240 3.03 18.68 16.49
C GLY A 240 1.64 19.17 16.07
N THR A 241 0.70 18.28 15.72
CA THR A 241 -0.72 18.65 15.54
C THR A 241 -1.54 18.64 16.85
N GLY A 242 -1.02 18.08 17.93
CA GLY A 242 -1.75 17.96 19.21
C GLY A 242 -3.04 17.13 19.08
N SER A 243 -4.11 17.55 19.77
CA SER A 243 -5.39 16.80 19.81
C SER A 243 -6.02 16.61 18.42
N TYR A 244 -5.74 17.52 17.49
CA TYR A 244 -6.29 17.53 16.14
C TYR A 244 -6.10 16.21 15.40
N SER A 245 -4.96 15.53 15.59
CA SER A 245 -4.69 14.24 14.96
C SER A 245 -5.77 13.20 15.27
N TYR A 246 -6.31 13.22 16.49
CA TYR A 246 -7.36 12.31 16.96
C TYR A 246 -8.76 12.86 16.68
N ASP A 247 -8.96 14.18 16.82
CA ASP A 247 -10.27 14.81 16.62
C ASP A 247 -10.75 14.70 15.15
N TYR A 248 -9.83 14.75 14.19
CA TYR A 248 -10.13 14.45 12.78
C TYR A 248 -10.71 13.04 12.58
N TRP A 249 -10.18 12.03 13.28
CA TRP A 249 -10.66 10.65 13.14
C TRP A 249 -12.00 10.42 13.85
N LYS A 250 -12.27 11.08 14.98
CA LYS A 250 -13.59 11.10 15.62
C LYS A 250 -14.65 11.66 14.66
N GLU A 251 -14.33 12.74 13.97
CA GLU A 251 -15.22 13.34 12.97
C GLU A 251 -15.45 12.43 11.75
N ALA A 252 -14.40 11.75 11.27
CA ALA A 252 -14.53 10.76 10.20
C ALA A 252 -15.44 9.58 10.60
N ALA A 253 -15.26 9.05 11.82
CA ALA A 253 -16.07 7.95 12.34
C ALA A 253 -17.55 8.33 12.52
N ALA A 254 -17.82 9.56 12.99
CA ALA A 254 -19.18 10.08 13.17
C ALA A 254 -19.98 10.21 11.86
N ARG A 255 -19.31 10.19 10.70
CA ARG A 255 -19.94 10.29 9.37
C ARG A 255 -20.33 8.93 8.77
N ILE A 256 -19.94 7.81 9.38
CA ILE A 256 -20.24 6.47 8.85
C ILE A 256 -21.75 6.18 8.96
N PRO A 257 -22.46 5.86 7.84
CA PRO A 257 -23.89 5.54 7.90
C PRO A 257 -24.17 4.27 8.70
N GLN A 258 -25.05 4.36 9.69
CA GLN A 258 -25.36 3.25 10.62
C GLN A 258 -26.03 2.02 9.98
N ASN A 259 -26.58 2.15 8.75
CA ASN A 259 -27.44 1.15 8.11
C ASN A 259 -27.09 0.87 6.62
N SER A 260 -25.81 0.68 6.28
CA SER A 260 -25.43 0.27 4.91
C SER A 260 -25.60 -1.24 4.68
N PRO A 261 -26.46 -1.71 3.75
CA PRO A 261 -26.62 -3.13 3.44
C PRO A 261 -25.41 -3.69 2.67
N ARG A 262 -25.05 -4.95 2.93
CA ARG A 262 -23.99 -5.66 2.20
C ARG A 262 -24.47 -6.08 0.81
N THR A 263 -23.89 -5.49 -0.24
CA THR A 263 -24.06 -5.95 -1.63
C THR A 263 -22.88 -6.84 -2.02
N VAL A 264 -23.14 -8.04 -2.54
CA VAL A 264 -22.12 -8.94 -3.08
C VAL A 264 -22.14 -8.84 -4.61
N LEU A 265 -20.98 -8.68 -5.24
CA LEU A 265 -20.81 -8.63 -6.69
C LEU A 265 -20.43 -10.01 -7.24
N ASP A 266 -21.12 -10.46 -8.29
CA ASP A 266 -20.82 -11.71 -9.00
C ASP A 266 -19.83 -11.46 -10.15
N ILE A 267 -18.63 -12.01 -9.98
CA ILE A 267 -17.46 -11.80 -10.86
C ILE A 267 -17.53 -12.70 -12.11
N GLN A 268 -18.37 -13.75 -12.13
CA GLN A 268 -18.43 -14.69 -13.27
C GLN A 268 -19.00 -14.07 -14.57
N SER A 269 -19.57 -12.87 -14.50
CA SER A 269 -20.14 -12.14 -15.63
C SER A 269 -19.09 -11.42 -16.52
N LEU A 270 -17.84 -11.27 -16.06
CA LEU A 270 -16.79 -10.54 -16.78
C LEU A 270 -16.07 -11.42 -17.82
N ASN A 271 -16.57 -11.37 -19.04
CA ASN A 271 -16.20 -12.23 -20.17
C ASN A 271 -14.80 -11.93 -20.76
N LEU A 272 -13.74 -12.44 -20.11
CA LEU A 272 -12.35 -12.35 -20.57
C LEU A 272 -12.07 -13.28 -21.76
N LYS A 273 -12.48 -12.88 -22.97
CA LYS A 273 -12.10 -13.53 -24.23
C LYS A 273 -11.43 -12.56 -25.20
N ASN A 274 -10.10 -12.51 -25.19
CA ASN A 274 -9.30 -12.68 -26.43
C ASN A 274 -7.78 -12.77 -26.18
N ARG A 275 -7.10 -13.51 -27.07
CA ARG A 275 -5.64 -13.76 -27.17
C ARG A 275 -5.08 -14.81 -26.18
N SER A 276 -5.37 -16.11 -26.31
CA SER A 276 -4.99 -17.08 -27.37
C SER A 276 -3.63 -17.78 -27.19
N ARG A 277 -3.69 -19.08 -26.83
CA ARG A 277 -2.91 -20.23 -27.37
C ARG A 277 -1.39 -20.24 -27.14
N THR A 278 -0.72 -21.31 -26.67
CA THR A 278 -1.05 -22.67 -26.14
C THR A 278 0.24 -23.19 -25.44
N LEU A 279 0.41 -24.38 -24.84
CA LEU A 279 -0.28 -25.68 -24.83
C LEU A 279 0.07 -26.41 -23.50
N VAL A 280 -0.72 -27.39 -23.06
CA VAL A 280 -0.37 -28.34 -21.97
C VAL A 280 -0.48 -29.76 -22.50
N PHE A 281 0.52 -30.60 -22.24
CA PHE A 281 0.40 -32.05 -22.41
C PHE A 281 0.15 -32.71 -21.06
N LEU A 282 -0.88 -33.56 -21.01
CA LEU A 282 -1.13 -34.52 -19.94
C LEU A 282 -0.68 -35.90 -20.42
N GLU A 283 -0.01 -36.68 -19.57
CA GLU A 283 -0.17 -38.14 -19.62
C GLU A 283 0.12 -38.80 -18.26
N ARG A 284 -0.96 -39.41 -17.72
CA ARG A 284 -1.08 -40.43 -16.65
C ARG A 284 -0.36 -40.22 -15.31
#